data_AF-A0A969EQ86-F1
#
_entry.id   AF-A0A969EQ86-F1
#
_cell.length_a   1.000
_cell.length_b   1.000
_cell.length_c   1.000
_cell.angle_alpha   90.00
_cell.angle_beta   90.00
_cell.angle_gamma   90.00
#
_symmetry.space_group_name_H-M   'P 1'
#
loop_
_entity.id
_entity.type
_entity.pdbx_description
1 polymer ?
#
loop_
_entity_poly.entity_id
_entity_poly.type
_entity_poly.pdbx_seq_one_letter_code
_entity_poly.pdbx_strand_id
1 'polypeptide(L)'
;MSGCVTAPPVATPEQVNEQQRMLAESSQRIADALAKVAIVEQAASGVYAQAITPEFVPSDLQLRVAVNYQGDVKPLVYQLAQTVGYEVKTYGRSSLLT
;
A
#
# COMPACT_ATOMS: atom_id res chain seq x y z
N MET A 1 18.09 -6.58 -46.12
CA MET A 1 19.03 -5.59 -45.55
C MET A 1 18.52 -5.25 -44.16
N SER A 2 19.23 -5.68 -43.13
CA SER A 2 18.87 -5.48 -41.72
C SER A 2 19.03 -4.01 -41.34
N GLY A 3 17.95 -3.38 -40.87
CA GLY A 3 17.99 -2.09 -40.21
C GLY A 3 18.12 -2.31 -38.71
N CYS A 4 19.26 -1.92 -38.12
CA CYS A 4 19.47 -1.95 -36.68
C CYS A 4 18.45 -1.05 -35.99
N VAL A 5 17.62 -1.62 -35.12
CA VAL A 5 16.85 -0.86 -34.14
C VAL A 5 17.85 -0.30 -33.12
N THR A 6 18.01 1.02 -33.13
CA THR A 6 18.81 1.73 -32.14
C THR A 6 18.19 1.52 -30.76
N ALA A 7 18.95 1.00 -29.80
CA ALA A 7 18.50 0.87 -28.43
C ALA A 7 18.10 2.25 -27.87
N PRO A 8 17.01 2.35 -27.09
CA PRO A 8 16.63 3.62 -26.47
C PRO A 8 17.77 4.11 -25.58
N PRO A 9 18.07 5.42 -25.56
CA PRO A 9 19.12 5.97 -24.72
C PRO A 9 18.81 5.63 -23.26
N VAL A 10 19.79 5.04 -22.58
CA VAL A 10 19.73 4.83 -21.13
C VAL A 10 19.57 6.21 -20.49
N ALA A 11 18.45 6.44 -19.81
CA ALA A 11 18.21 7.68 -19.09
C ALA A 11 19.33 7.88 -18.06
N THR A 12 20.16 8.90 -18.26
CA THR A 12 21.13 9.33 -17.26
C THR A 12 20.34 9.69 -15.98
N PRO A 13 20.74 9.20 -14.80
CA PRO A 13 20.04 9.55 -13.56
C PRO A 13 19.97 11.06 -13.42
N GLU A 14 18.76 11.58 -13.21
CA GLU A 14 18.52 13.00 -12.97
C GLU A 14 19.32 13.45 -11.74
N GLN A 15 19.98 14.61 -11.80
CA GLN A 15 20.74 15.10 -10.66
C GLN A 15 19.79 15.37 -9.50
N VAL A 16 19.90 14.57 -8.44
CA VAL A 16 19.04 14.66 -7.25
C VAL A 16 19.23 16.04 -6.62
N ASN A 17 18.13 16.79 -6.54
CA ASN A 17 18.10 18.10 -5.88
C ASN A 17 18.47 17.93 -4.40
N GLU A 18 19.29 18.83 -3.84
CA GLU A 18 19.69 18.80 -2.42
C GLU A 18 18.48 18.71 -1.48
N GLN A 19 17.37 19.38 -1.83
CA GLN A 19 16.11 19.30 -1.08
C GLN A 19 15.51 17.88 -1.10
N GLN A 20 15.55 17.19 -2.25
CA GLN A 20 15.06 15.81 -2.36
C GLN A 20 15.95 14.85 -1.55
N ARG A 21 17.25 15.11 -1.50
CA ARG A 21 18.19 14.34 -0.68
C ARG A 21 17.89 14.52 0.82
N MET A 22 17.71 15.75 1.29
CA MET A 22 17.34 16.01 2.68
C MET A 22 15.98 15.40 3.04
N LEU A 23 15.01 15.43 2.12
CA LEU A 23 13.72 14.78 2.30
C LEU A 23 13.89 13.25 2.43
N ALA A 24 14.71 12.63 1.57
CA ALA A 24 14.96 11.19 1.62
C ALA A 24 15.68 10.76 2.91
N GLU A 25 16.67 11.53 3.37
CA GLU A 25 17.39 11.24 4.62
C GLU A 25 16.46 11.38 5.84
N SER A 26 15.60 12.40 5.85
CA SER A 26 14.64 12.60 6.95
C SER A 26 13.51 11.57 6.94
N SER A 27 12.98 11.22 5.77
CA SER A 27 11.95 10.19 5.65
C SER A 27 12.46 8.82 6.08
N GLN A 28 13.72 8.49 5.76
CA GLN A 28 14.35 7.24 6.22
C GLN A 28 14.43 7.17 7.75
N ARG A 29 14.87 8.26 8.41
CA ARG A 29 14.95 8.31 9.87
C ARG A 29 13.58 8.18 10.53
N ILE A 30 12.56 8.81 9.94
CA ILE A 30 11.17 8.71 10.42
C ILE A 30 10.66 7.28 10.25
N ALA A 31 10.89 6.66 9.09
CA ALA A 31 10.49 5.29 8.83
C ALA A 31 11.12 4.30 9.83
N ASP A 32 12.41 4.44 10.12
CA ASP A 32 13.12 3.60 11.08
C ASP A 32 12.57 3.78 12.52
N ALA A 33 12.23 5.01 12.90
CA ALA A 33 11.63 5.29 14.20
C ALA A 33 10.22 4.69 14.31
N LEU A 34 9.38 4.87 13.29
CA LEU A 34 8.03 4.29 13.24
C LEU A 34 8.06 2.76 13.26
N ALA A 35 9.03 2.15 12.57
CA ALA A 35 9.21 0.69 12.61
C ALA A 35 9.53 0.20 14.03
N LYS A 36 10.38 0.91 14.78
CA LYS A 36 10.67 0.58 16.19
C LYS A 36 9.44 0.73 17.08
N VAL A 37 8.65 1.79 16.88
CA VAL A 37 7.39 1.99 17.61
C VAL A 37 6.42 0.86 17.32
N ALA A 38 6.23 0.49 16.04
CA ALA A 38 5.35 -0.60 15.65
C ALA A 38 5.74 -1.93 16.28
N ILE A 39 7.04 -2.25 16.37
CA ILE A 39 7.52 -3.46 17.05
C ILE A 39 7.13 -3.45 18.53
N VAL A 40 7.35 -2.32 19.22
CA VAL A 40 7.03 -2.19 20.65
C VAL A 40 5.52 -2.26 20.88
N GLU A 41 4.72 -1.56 20.08
CA GLU A 41 3.26 -1.57 20.18
C GLU A 41 2.67 -2.94 19.86
N GLN A 42 3.17 -3.63 18.84
CA GLN A 42 2.72 -4.97 18.49
C GLN A 42 3.05 -5.97 19.61
N ALA A 43 4.25 -5.85 20.22
CA ALA A 43 4.64 -6.66 21.37
C ALA A 43 3.78 -6.37 22.61
N ALA A 44 3.44 -5.10 22.85
CA ALA A 44 2.68 -4.66 24.03
C ALA A 44 1.18 -4.94 23.91
N SER A 45 0.60 -4.76 22.72
CA SER A 45 -0.86 -4.82 22.52
C SER A 45 -1.37 -6.25 22.30
N GLY A 46 -0.48 -7.21 22.05
CA GLY A 46 -0.86 -8.60 21.77
C GLY A 46 -1.82 -8.73 20.59
N VAL A 47 -1.78 -7.77 19.65
CA VAL A 47 -2.65 -7.76 18.47
C VAL A 47 -2.14 -8.84 17.53
N TYR A 48 -2.75 -10.02 17.63
CA TYR A 48 -2.67 -11.03 16.59
C TYR A 48 -3.44 -10.47 15.39
N ALA A 49 -2.74 -9.80 14.49
CA ALA A 49 -3.26 -9.62 13.15
C ALA A 49 -3.61 -11.02 12.65
N GLN A 50 -4.90 -11.30 12.48
CA GLN A 50 -5.34 -12.52 11.83
C GLN A 50 -4.86 -12.42 10.39
N ALA A 51 -3.65 -12.90 10.15
CA ALA A 51 -3.12 -13.04 8.81
C ALA A 51 -4.04 -14.05 8.12
N ILE A 52 -4.84 -13.56 7.18
CA ILE A 52 -5.64 -14.43 6.32
C ILE A 52 -4.63 -15.31 5.60
N THR A 53 -4.65 -16.62 5.87
CA THR A 53 -3.79 -17.54 5.15
C THR A 53 -4.28 -17.65 3.71
N PRO A 54 -3.39 -17.53 2.71
CA PRO A 54 -3.78 -17.47 1.29
C PRO A 54 -4.62 -18.67 0.83
N GLU A 55 -4.44 -19.82 1.47
CA GLU A 55 -5.18 -21.05 1.17
C GLU A 55 -6.71 -20.96 1.40
N PHE A 56 -7.18 -20.02 2.23
CA PHE A 56 -8.62 -19.83 2.46
C PHE A 56 -9.22 -18.67 1.66
N VAL A 57 -8.44 -18.01 0.81
CA VAL A 57 -8.92 -16.90 -0.01
C VAL A 57 -9.59 -17.45 -1.29
N PRO A 58 -10.88 -17.17 -1.52
CA PRO A 58 -11.56 -17.52 -2.77
C PRO A 58 -10.77 -17.05 -3.99
N SER A 59 -10.76 -17.85 -5.07
CA SER A 59 -10.01 -17.55 -6.30
C SER A 59 -10.25 -16.14 -6.83
N ASP A 60 -11.49 -15.67 -6.71
CA ASP A 60 -11.93 -14.38 -7.25
C ASP A 60 -11.33 -13.19 -6.49
N LEU A 61 -10.96 -13.39 -5.21
CA LEU A 61 -10.32 -12.38 -4.36
C LEU A 61 -8.78 -12.38 -4.49
N GLN A 62 -8.20 -13.30 -5.26
CA GLN A 62 -6.76 -13.34 -5.52
C GLN A 62 -6.31 -12.32 -6.59
N LEU A 63 -7.26 -11.56 -7.15
CA LEU A 63 -6.99 -10.51 -8.11
C LEU A 63 -6.10 -9.42 -7.48
N ARG A 64 -4.95 -9.17 -8.11
CA ARG A 64 -4.03 -8.11 -7.68
C ARG A 64 -4.49 -6.77 -8.23
N VAL A 65 -4.78 -5.82 -7.33
CA VAL A 65 -5.17 -4.46 -7.67
C VAL A 65 -4.15 -3.48 -7.09
N ALA A 66 -3.61 -2.59 -7.92
CA ALA A 66 -2.78 -1.48 -7.46
C ALA A 66 -3.69 -0.34 -6.99
N VAL A 67 -3.62 0.01 -5.71
CA VAL A 67 -4.46 1.03 -5.09
C VAL A 67 -3.61 2.18 -4.61
N ASN A 68 -3.89 3.39 -5.12
CA ASN A 68 -3.45 4.64 -4.52
C ASN A 68 -4.69 5.36 -4.00
N TYR A 69 -4.90 5.33 -2.68
CA TYR A 69 -6.14 5.81 -2.07
C TYR A 69 -5.85 6.61 -0.81
N GLN A 70 -6.56 7.72 -0.67
CA GLN A 70 -6.58 8.55 0.54
C GLN A 70 -8.04 8.94 0.83
N GLY A 71 -8.53 8.65 2.03
CA GLY A 71 -9.90 8.96 2.44
C GLY A 71 -10.54 7.85 3.28
N ASP A 72 -11.87 7.86 3.32
CA ASP A 72 -12.66 6.91 4.10
C ASP A 72 -12.54 5.47 3.57
N VAL A 73 -12.40 4.51 4.48
CA VAL A 73 -12.25 3.09 4.10
C VAL A 73 -13.51 2.52 3.42
N LYS A 74 -14.70 3.01 3.79
CA LYS A 74 -15.98 2.48 3.28
C LYS A 74 -16.08 2.55 1.75
N PRO A 75 -15.99 3.72 1.08
CA PRO A 75 -16.10 3.79 -0.37
C PRO A 75 -15.07 2.92 -1.10
N LEU A 76 -13.85 2.80 -0.57
CA LEU A 76 -12.83 1.91 -1.14
C LEU A 76 -13.28 0.44 -1.11
N VAL A 77 -13.78 -0.04 0.02
CA VAL A 77 -14.23 -1.44 0.15
C VAL A 77 -15.40 -1.74 -0.79
N TYR A 78 -16.34 -0.82 -0.94
CA TYR A 78 -17.44 -0.98 -1.89
C TYR A 78 -16.95 -1.05 -3.35
N GLN A 79 -15.98 -0.21 -3.74
CA GLN A 79 -15.39 -0.25 -5.08
C GLN A 79 -14.63 -1.56 -5.36
N LEU A 80 -13.87 -2.04 -4.38
CA LEU A 80 -13.15 -3.31 -4.50
C LEU A 80 -14.13 -4.48 -4.64
N ALA A 81 -15.18 -4.52 -3.83
CA ALA A 81 -16.20 -5.56 -3.90
C ALA A 81 -16.97 -5.57 -5.22
N GLN A 82 -17.28 -4.39 -5.78
CA GLN A 82 -17.88 -4.29 -7.12
C GLN A 82 -16.99 -4.87 -8.22
N THR A 83 -15.66 -4.76 -8.07
CA THR A 83 -14.70 -5.29 -9.05
C THR A 83 -14.72 -6.82 -9.11
N VAL A 84 -14.98 -7.47 -7.99
CA VAL A 84 -15.02 -8.94 -7.86
C VAL A 84 -16.44 -9.52 -7.82
N GLY A 85 -17.47 -8.67 -7.85
CA GLY A 85 -18.89 -9.08 -7.81
C GLY A 85 -19.42 -9.49 -6.43
N TYR A 86 -18.79 -9.03 -5.34
CA TYR A 86 -19.18 -9.36 -3.97
C TYR A 86 -20.12 -8.30 -3.37
N GLU A 87 -21.02 -8.75 -2.49
CA GLU A 87 -21.85 -7.85 -1.68
C GLU A 87 -21.10 -7.44 -0.40
N VAL A 88 -21.15 -6.15 -0.05
CA VAL A 88 -20.57 -5.63 1.20
C VAL A 88 -21.66 -5.37 2.23
N LYS A 89 -21.54 -6.00 3.39
CA LYS A 89 -22.37 -5.73 4.57
C LYS A 89 -21.53 -5.06 5.64
N THR A 90 -21.97 -3.88 6.08
CA THR A 90 -21.29 -3.13 7.14
C THR A 90 -21.96 -3.43 8.48
N TYR A 91 -21.17 -3.81 9.48
CA TYR A 91 -21.62 -4.03 10.84
C TYR A 91 -21.07 -2.93 11.77
N GLY A 92 -21.85 -2.55 12.79
CA GLY A 92 -21.49 -1.49 13.74
C GLY A 92 -21.82 -0.07 13.26
N ARG A 93 -21.50 0.93 14.09
CA ARG A 93 -21.70 2.36 13.80
C ARG A 93 -20.37 3.00 13.43
N SER A 94 -20.40 3.92 12.46
CA SER A 94 -19.21 4.70 12.08
C SER A 94 -18.74 5.52 13.28
N SER A 95 -17.47 5.38 13.68
CA SER A 95 -16.87 6.19 14.74
C SER A 95 -16.32 7.51 14.20
N LEU A 96 -16.98 8.12 13.20
CA LEU A 96 -16.64 9.49 12.83
C LEU A 96 -16.84 10.31 14.10
N LEU A 97 -15.73 10.68 14.75
CA LEU A 97 -15.68 11.66 15.82
C LEU A 97 -16.19 12.95 15.19
N THR A 98 -17.50 13.18 15.32
CA THR A 98 -18.10 14.51 15.17
C THR A 98 -17.58 15.42 16.26
#